data_AF-A0A2G2XSL9-F1
#
_entry.id   AF-A0A2G2XSL9-F1
#
_cell.length_a   1.000
_cell.length_b   1.000
_cell.length_c   1.000
_cell.angle_alpha   90.00
_cell.angle_beta   90.00
_cell.angle_gamma   90.00
#
_symmetry.space_group_name_H-M   'P 1'
#
loop_
_entity.id
_entity.type
_entity.pdbx_description
1 polymer ?
#
loop_
_entity_poly.entity_id
_entity_poly.type
_entity_poly.pdbx_seq_one_letter_code
_entity_poly.pdbx_strand_id
1 'polypeptide(L)'
;MTSLVGERIRYLPKPGKLDESLVDSFNVPAYSPSPQDMTKAVEKNDCFSIERIELTYPKSKRVDEANAKALLISLRVALEGVFINHFGSKIAEEAFERTILKSDEISTWMKTNYKKAGQLFIALKRK
;
A
#
# COMPACT_ATOMS: atom_id res chain seq x y z
N MET A 1 -1.76 2.68 5.11
CA MET A 1 -1.76 1.99 3.80
C MET A 1 -2.17 0.52 3.96
N THR A 2 -1.65 -0.18 4.96
CA THR A 2 -2.13 -1.50 5.42
C THR A 2 -3.61 -1.53 5.83
N SER A 3 -4.13 -0.48 6.47
CA SER A 3 -5.57 -0.40 6.83
C SER A 3 -6.50 -0.33 5.62
N LEU A 4 -6.10 0.37 4.54
CA LEU A 4 -6.91 0.56 3.34
C LEU A 4 -7.08 -0.74 2.54
N VAL A 5 -6.03 -1.56 2.48
CA VAL A 5 -6.07 -2.84 1.76
C VAL A 5 -6.69 -3.92 2.66
N GLY A 6 -6.28 -4.02 3.92
CA GLY A 6 -6.81 -5.00 4.88
C GLY A 6 -8.31 -4.85 5.17
N GLU A 7 -8.80 -3.64 5.43
CA GLU A 7 -10.23 -3.43 5.71
C GLU A 7 -11.11 -3.65 4.48
N ARG A 8 -10.55 -3.50 3.26
CA ARG A 8 -11.33 -3.57 2.03
C ARG A 8 -11.14 -4.83 1.19
N ILE A 9 -10.18 -5.70 1.54
CA ILE A 9 -10.17 -7.08 1.04
C ILE A 9 -11.50 -7.79 1.36
N ARG A 10 -12.09 -7.46 2.52
CA ARG A 10 -13.41 -7.95 2.94
C ARG A 10 -14.57 -7.56 2.02
N TYR A 11 -14.40 -6.58 1.13
CA TYR A 11 -15.41 -6.18 0.14
C TYR A 11 -15.13 -6.72 -1.28
N LEU A 12 -14.06 -7.49 -1.48
CA LEU A 12 -13.69 -8.03 -2.80
C LEU A 12 -14.64 -9.15 -3.27
N PRO A 13 -15.10 -10.10 -2.42
CA PRO A 13 -16.04 -11.13 -2.84
C PRO A 13 -17.50 -10.70 -2.73
N LYS A 14 -18.39 -11.33 -3.52
CA LYS A 14 -19.81 -11.39 -3.10
C LYS A 14 -19.85 -12.16 -1.77
N PRO A 15 -20.67 -11.77 -0.78
CA PRO A 15 -20.84 -12.57 0.43
C PRO A 15 -21.12 -14.04 0.04
N GLY A 16 -20.29 -14.96 0.55
CA GLY A 16 -20.39 -16.41 0.28
C GLY A 16 -19.52 -16.98 -0.85
N LYS A 17 -18.59 -16.22 -1.46
CA LYS A 17 -17.70 -16.73 -2.54
C LYS A 17 -16.23 -16.96 -2.16
N LEU A 18 -15.74 -16.38 -1.07
CA LEU A 18 -14.39 -16.66 -0.55
C LEU A 18 -14.50 -17.30 0.82
N ASP A 19 -13.60 -18.23 1.07
CA ASP A 19 -13.33 -18.75 2.41
C ASP A 19 -12.74 -17.62 3.27
N GLU A 20 -13.39 -17.31 4.39
CA GLU A 20 -12.95 -16.28 5.32
C GLU A 20 -11.54 -16.58 5.85
N SER A 21 -11.18 -17.86 6.02
CA SER A 21 -9.84 -18.26 6.46
C SER A 21 -8.75 -17.94 5.42
N LEU A 22 -9.09 -17.95 4.12
CA LEU A 22 -8.16 -17.53 3.05
C LEU A 22 -7.95 -16.02 3.06
N VAL A 23 -8.96 -15.25 3.42
CA VAL A 23 -8.85 -13.80 3.60
C VAL A 23 -8.02 -13.48 4.84
N ASP A 24 -8.29 -14.15 5.95
CA ASP A 24 -7.62 -13.93 7.24
C ASP A 24 -6.14 -14.31 7.20
N SER A 25 -5.77 -15.31 6.40
CA SER A 25 -4.37 -15.71 6.19
C SER A 25 -3.60 -14.79 5.24
N PHE A 26 -4.28 -13.94 4.46
CA PHE A 26 -3.63 -13.07 3.50
C PHE A 26 -3.03 -11.82 4.16
N ASN A 27 -1.76 -11.57 3.87
CA ASN A 27 -1.09 -10.32 4.25
C ASN A 27 -0.42 -9.71 3.03
N VAL A 28 -0.46 -8.38 2.93
CA VAL A 28 0.29 -7.64 1.90
C VAL A 28 1.76 -7.63 2.33
N PRO A 29 2.71 -8.08 1.49
CA PRO A 29 4.14 -8.13 1.82
C PRO A 29 4.78 -6.74 1.70
N ALA A 30 4.26 -5.77 2.43
CA ALA A 30 4.72 -4.39 2.42
C ALA A 30 4.79 -3.84 3.85
N TYR A 31 5.92 -3.22 4.17
CA TYR A 31 6.13 -2.52 5.43
C TYR A 31 6.57 -1.09 5.12
N SER A 32 5.95 -0.11 5.79
CA SER A 32 6.30 1.30 5.70
C SER A 32 6.99 1.71 7.01
N PRO A 33 8.34 1.76 7.04
CA PRO A 33 9.06 2.02 8.28
C PRO A 33 8.94 3.49 8.70
N SER A 34 8.99 3.74 10.02
CA SER A 34 9.20 5.09 10.55
C SER A 34 10.68 5.51 10.42
N PRO A 35 11.00 6.81 10.53
CA PRO A 35 12.38 7.26 10.66
C PRO A 35 13.14 6.50 11.77
N GLN A 36 12.48 6.25 12.90
CA GLN A 36 13.05 5.54 14.04
C GLN A 36 13.35 4.07 13.73
N ASP A 37 12.46 3.39 13.00
CA ASP A 37 12.67 2.01 12.58
C ASP A 37 13.89 1.90 11.64
N MET A 38 14.01 2.86 10.71
CA MET A 38 15.14 2.90 9.79
C MET A 38 16.46 3.26 10.49
N THR A 39 16.46 4.20 11.43
CA THR A 39 17.65 4.51 12.23
C THR A 39 18.17 3.27 12.94
N LYS A 40 17.29 2.54 13.66
CA LYS A 40 17.66 1.30 14.35
C LYS A 40 18.21 0.24 13.40
N ALA A 41 17.63 0.12 12.20
CA ALA A 41 18.08 -0.84 11.19
C ALA A 41 19.50 -0.52 10.68
N VAL A 42 19.79 0.76 10.43
CA VAL A 42 21.12 1.20 9.97
C VAL A 42 22.17 1.07 11.07
N GLU A 43 21.83 1.46 12.31
CA GLU A 43 22.71 1.30 13.47
C GLU A 43 23.07 -0.16 13.70
N LYS A 44 22.10 -1.08 13.60
CA LYS A 44 22.34 -2.52 13.71
C LYS A 44 23.21 -3.06 12.58
N ASN A 45 23.13 -2.49 11.37
CA ASN A 45 23.94 -2.91 10.23
C ASN A 45 25.42 -2.49 10.35
N ASP A 46 25.70 -1.41 11.06
CA ASP A 46 27.03 -0.88 11.40
C ASP A 46 27.97 -0.52 10.21
N CYS A 47 27.57 -0.78 8.96
CA CYS A 47 28.41 -0.50 7.78
C CYS A 47 28.31 0.95 7.27
N PHE A 48 27.31 1.71 7.73
CA PHE A 48 27.01 3.05 7.24
C PHE A 48 26.81 4.06 8.38
N SER A 49 27.13 5.33 8.12
CA SER A 49 26.65 6.48 8.89
C SER A 49 25.42 7.09 8.22
N ILE A 50 24.49 7.60 9.03
CA ILE A 50 23.32 8.34 8.54
C ILE A 50 23.74 9.80 8.38
N GLU A 51 23.77 10.29 7.14
CA GLU A 51 24.02 11.70 6.83
C GLU A 51 22.72 12.51 6.90
N ARG A 52 21.59 11.89 6.55
CA ARG A 52 20.28 12.53 6.53
C ARG A 52 19.15 11.52 6.65
N ILE A 53 18.12 11.85 7.43
CA ILE A 53 16.85 11.11 7.46
C ILE A 53 15.69 12.09 7.56
N GLU A 54 14.77 12.06 6.60
CA GLU A 54 13.69 13.04 6.50
C GLU A 54 12.40 12.40 5.99
N LEU A 55 11.28 12.70 6.65
CA LEU A 55 9.96 12.39 6.13
C LEU A 55 9.49 13.54 5.24
N THR A 56 9.53 13.31 3.94
CA THR A 56 9.09 14.28 2.94
C THR A 56 7.63 14.02 2.58
N TYR A 57 6.91 15.08 2.25
CA TYR A 57 5.54 14.99 1.72
C TYR A 57 5.58 15.64 0.36
N PRO A 58 6.14 14.95 -0.67
CA PRO A 58 6.17 15.50 -2.00
C PRO A 58 4.73 15.92 -2.34
N LYS A 59 4.55 17.18 -2.74
CA LYS A 59 3.30 17.66 -3.33
C LYS A 59 3.16 16.93 -4.64
N SER A 60 2.73 15.68 -4.59
CA SER A 60 2.35 15.01 -5.80
C SER A 60 1.09 15.77 -6.25
N LYS A 61 1.19 16.51 -7.35
CA LYS A 61 0.01 16.98 -8.09
C LYS A 61 -0.99 15.81 -8.30
N ARG A 62 -0.45 14.58 -8.30
CA ARG A 62 -1.16 13.31 -8.30
C ARG A 62 -1.96 12.94 -7.06
N VAL A 63 -1.97 13.67 -5.93
CA VAL A 63 -2.83 13.32 -4.75
C VAL A 63 -3.91 14.37 -4.59
N ASP A 64 -3.56 15.64 -4.79
CA ASP A 64 -4.50 16.75 -4.79
C ASP A 64 -5.44 16.66 -6.04
N GLU A 65 -4.93 16.08 -7.14
CA GLU A 65 -5.67 15.61 -8.33
C GLU A 65 -5.48 14.09 -8.56
N ALA A 66 -5.30 13.28 -7.51
CA ALA A 66 -5.31 11.82 -7.63
C ALA A 66 -6.64 11.39 -8.22
N ASN A 67 -6.64 11.03 -9.50
CA ASN A 67 -7.63 10.10 -9.97
C ASN A 67 -7.43 8.81 -9.16
N ALA A 68 -8.27 8.56 -8.16
CA ALA A 68 -8.17 7.37 -7.31
C ALA A 68 -8.10 6.09 -8.18
N LYS A 69 -8.72 6.12 -9.36
CA LYS A 69 -8.58 5.10 -10.39
C LYS A 69 -7.12 4.84 -10.79
N ALA A 70 -6.33 5.89 -11.03
CA ALA A 70 -4.91 5.77 -11.39
C ALA A 70 -4.07 5.19 -10.24
N LEU A 71 -4.37 5.57 -8.99
CA LEU A 71 -3.76 4.97 -7.80
C LEU A 71 -4.11 3.48 -7.68
N LEU A 72 -5.38 3.13 -7.87
CA LEU A 72 -5.85 1.74 -7.82
C LEU A 72 -5.26 0.88 -8.94
N ILE A 73 -5.12 1.43 -10.15
CA ILE A 73 -4.42 0.76 -11.26
C ILE A 73 -2.96 0.53 -10.89
N SER A 74 -2.29 1.52 -10.29
CA SER A 74 -0.89 1.37 -9.85
C SER A 74 -0.76 0.31 -8.76
N LEU A 75 -1.71 0.25 -7.83
CA LEU A 75 -1.78 -0.79 -6.80
C LEU A 75 -2.03 -2.18 -7.41
N ARG A 76 -2.89 -2.30 -8.43
CA ARG A 76 -3.07 -3.56 -9.18
C ARG A 76 -1.74 -4.00 -9.78
N VAL A 77 -1.05 -3.14 -10.53
CA VAL A 77 0.24 -3.48 -11.14
C VAL A 77 1.26 -3.95 -10.10
N ALA A 78 1.29 -3.33 -8.92
CA ALA A 78 2.23 -3.69 -7.86
C ALA A 78 1.87 -5.00 -7.12
N LEU A 79 0.58 -5.35 -7.01
CA LEU A 79 0.10 -6.41 -6.12
C LEU A 79 -0.58 -7.58 -6.83
N GLU A 80 -0.90 -7.48 -8.12
CA GLU A 80 -1.68 -8.50 -8.84
C GLU A 80 -1.04 -9.88 -8.75
N GLY A 81 0.28 -9.99 -8.96
CA GLY A 81 0.99 -11.28 -8.80
C GLY A 81 0.86 -11.87 -7.39
N VAL A 82 0.86 -11.04 -6.34
CA VAL A 82 0.68 -11.48 -4.95
C VAL A 82 -0.73 -12.02 -4.72
N PHE A 83 -1.74 -11.34 -5.26
CA PHE A 83 -3.13 -11.80 -5.17
C PHE A 83 -3.36 -13.08 -5.99
N ILE A 84 -2.77 -13.18 -7.19
CA ILE A 84 -2.87 -14.39 -8.02
C ILE A 84 -2.26 -15.59 -7.29
N ASN A 85 -1.09 -15.41 -6.67
CA ASN A 85 -0.42 -16.49 -5.96
C ASN A 85 -1.20 -17.00 -4.75
N HIS A 86 -1.93 -16.12 -4.04
CA HIS A 86 -2.66 -16.50 -2.83
C HIS A 86 -4.11 -16.93 -3.12
N PHE A 87 -4.82 -16.23 -4.01
CA PHE A 87 -6.25 -16.42 -4.26
C PHE A 87 -6.57 -17.05 -5.63
N GLY A 88 -5.59 -17.14 -6.53
CA GLY A 88 -5.81 -17.55 -7.92
C GLY A 88 -6.24 -16.38 -8.83
N SER A 89 -6.02 -16.57 -10.14
CA SER A 89 -6.18 -15.52 -11.16
C SER A 89 -7.58 -14.91 -11.21
N LYS A 90 -8.61 -15.76 -11.21
CA LYS A 90 -10.01 -15.32 -11.31
C LYS A 90 -10.45 -14.43 -10.15
N ILE A 91 -10.05 -14.78 -8.92
CA ILE A 91 -10.39 -14.01 -7.73
C ILE A 91 -9.62 -12.69 -7.72
N ALA A 92 -8.32 -12.73 -8.05
CA ALA A 92 -7.50 -11.53 -8.15
C ALA A 92 -8.07 -10.53 -9.17
N GLU A 93 -8.45 -11.00 -10.35
CA GLU A 93 -9.06 -10.17 -11.40
C GLU A 93 -10.38 -9.53 -10.93
N GLU A 94 -11.32 -10.34 -10.42
CA GLU A 94 -12.62 -9.86 -9.92
C GLU A 94 -12.44 -8.84 -8.77
N ALA A 95 -11.46 -9.06 -7.90
CA ALA A 95 -11.12 -8.16 -6.81
C ALA A 95 -10.67 -6.78 -7.31
N PHE A 96 -9.69 -6.73 -8.22
CA PHE A 96 -9.18 -5.46 -8.72
C PHE A 96 -10.19 -4.71 -9.58
N GLU A 97 -10.94 -5.41 -10.43
CA GLU A 97 -11.99 -4.78 -11.24
C GLU A 97 -13.05 -4.10 -10.39
N ARG A 98 -13.56 -4.79 -9.36
CA ARG A 98 -14.54 -4.22 -8.43
C ARG A 98 -14.01 -3.02 -7.67
N THR A 99 -12.75 -3.09 -7.24
CA THR A 99 -12.11 -1.99 -6.52
C THR A 99 -11.97 -0.78 -7.44
N ILE A 100 -11.54 -0.98 -8.68
CA ILE A 100 -11.42 0.08 -9.69
C ILE A 100 -12.79 0.69 -10.02
N LEU A 101 -13.86 -0.12 -10.11
CA LEU A 101 -15.22 0.38 -10.33
C LEU A 101 -15.72 1.28 -9.20
N LYS A 102 -15.24 1.07 -7.96
CA LYS A 102 -15.55 1.91 -6.80
C LYS A 102 -14.60 3.11 -6.64
N SER A 103 -13.83 3.47 -7.67
CA SER A 103 -12.79 4.52 -7.55
C SER A 103 -13.32 5.85 -7.03
N ASP A 104 -14.55 6.24 -7.36
CA ASP A 104 -15.11 7.54 -6.96
C ASP A 104 -15.46 7.58 -5.46
N GLU A 105 -16.02 6.50 -4.94
CA GLU A 105 -16.27 6.31 -3.50
C GLU A 105 -14.95 6.30 -2.74
N ILE A 106 -13.96 5.56 -3.27
CA ILE A 106 -12.62 5.47 -2.69
C ILE A 106 -11.94 6.85 -2.70
N SER A 107 -12.09 7.62 -3.78
CA SER A 107 -11.58 8.98 -3.91
C SER A 107 -12.16 9.91 -2.85
N THR A 108 -13.48 9.88 -2.67
CA THR A 108 -14.18 10.68 -1.66
C THR A 108 -13.68 10.34 -0.26
N TRP A 109 -13.59 9.04 0.07
CA TRP A 109 -13.05 8.58 1.34
C TRP A 109 -11.60 9.03 1.54
N MET A 110 -10.75 8.95 0.50
CA MET A 110 -9.35 9.36 0.58
C MET A 110 -9.22 10.86 0.86
N LYS A 111 -10.02 11.71 0.23
CA LYS A 111 -10.00 13.16 0.50
C LYS A 111 -10.30 13.50 1.96
N THR A 112 -11.19 12.74 2.60
CA THR A 112 -11.58 12.94 4.00
C THR A 112 -10.61 12.33 5.00
N ASN A 113 -10.02 11.16 4.68
CA ASN A 113 -9.32 10.33 5.66
C ASN A 113 -7.82 10.18 5.41
N TYR A 114 -7.35 10.45 4.19
CA TYR A 114 -5.97 10.20 3.81
C TYR A 114 -5.07 11.38 4.21
N LYS A 115 -4.33 11.21 5.31
CA LYS A 115 -3.19 12.09 5.62
C LYS A 115 -2.13 11.86 4.54
N LYS A 116 -1.60 12.96 3.97
CA LYS A 116 -0.66 12.98 2.83
C LYS A 116 0.30 11.79 2.83
N ALA A 117 0.48 11.15 1.66
CA ALA A 117 1.46 10.08 1.50
C ALA A 117 2.86 10.64 1.81
N GLY A 118 3.45 10.19 2.91
CA GLY A 118 4.83 10.50 3.26
C GLY A 118 5.80 9.62 2.47
N GLN A 119 6.93 10.18 2.08
CA GLN A 119 8.08 9.47 1.54
C GLN A 119 9.24 9.66 2.51
N LEU A 120 9.77 8.55 3.02
CA LEU A 120 10.98 8.57 3.84
C LEU A 120 12.21 8.66 2.92
N PHE A 121 13.00 9.72 3.07
CA PHE A 121 14.28 9.93 2.40
C PHE A 121 15.42 9.65 3.39
N ILE A 122 16.43 8.92 2.94
CA ILE A 122 17.61 8.57 3.74
C ILE A 122 18.86 8.72 2.89
N ALA A 123 19.85 9.46 3.38
CA ALA A 123 21.19 9.51 2.82
C ALA A 123 22.16 8.81 3.77
N LEU A 124 22.87 7.81 3.25
CA LEU A 124 23.84 7.00 3.98
C LEU A 124 25.23 7.19 3.38
N LYS A 125 26.24 7.22 4.24
CA LYS A 125 27.66 7.20 3.84
C LYS A 125 28.30 5.93 4.36
N ARG A 126 29.05 5.23 3.51
CA ARG A 126 29.78 4.03 3.94
C ARG A 126 30.88 4.43 4.93
N LYS A 127 31.03 3.66 6.00
CA LYS A 127 32.17 3.78 6.90
C LYS A 127 33.46 3.30 6.22
#